data_AF-V4BJ47-F1
#
_entry.id   AF-V4BJ47-F1
#
_cell.length_a   1.000
_cell.length_b   1.000
_cell.length_c   1.000
_cell.angle_alpha   90.00
_cell.angle_beta   90.00
_cell.angle_gamma   90.00
#
_symmetry.space_group_name_H-M   'P 1'
#
loop_
_entity.id
_entity.type
_entity.pdbx_description
1 polymer ?
#
loop_
_entity_poly.entity_id
_entity_poly.type
_entity_poly.pdbx_seq_one_letter_code
_entity_poly.pdbx_strand_id
1 'polypeptide(L)'
;MSPKCTMICVTYIQCQQQQRQSIQQLLGGQRKLTDSCTYLQTRSSIWGENSSPFYFNITGFYGYQIRSGQPLEVTIKRWSSITPDNFTDFFMYATPTAPRGIAQMNGQGVPGMPVLYLGVFKLVPPYNTGGRGFTCDPRAIGYDAFGSVEERRILIKRAMEPNKPYWHNRKPYVRKYTSVLWFPTEMAMNVPSIQFIGKVKSDGHWYEIKSRSFVPYIPPDPMSTMYSSLSQVSSMSQNMRQFERQADAATAAL
;
A
#
# COMPACT_ATOMS: atom_id res chain seq x y z
N MET A 1 -21.13 43.65 50.03
CA MET A 1 -21.44 44.11 48.66
C MET A 1 -20.78 43.16 47.69
N SER A 2 -21.58 42.38 46.96
CA SER A 2 -21.15 41.35 46.01
C SER A 2 -21.26 41.92 44.59
N PRO A 3 -20.24 41.81 43.71
CA PRO A 3 -20.45 42.07 42.30
C PRO A 3 -21.04 40.81 41.66
N LYS A 4 -22.24 41.01 41.12
CA LYS A 4 -23.07 40.07 40.40
C LYS A 4 -22.33 39.46 39.20
N CYS A 5 -22.19 38.14 39.17
CA CYS A 5 -21.96 37.39 37.94
C CYS A 5 -23.21 37.50 37.07
N THR A 6 -23.18 38.43 36.11
CA THR A 6 -24.23 38.57 35.10
C THR A 6 -23.73 37.91 33.81
N MET A 7 -24.29 36.73 33.56
CA MET A 7 -24.71 36.19 32.26
C MET A 7 -24.02 36.76 31.00
N ILE A 8 -23.20 35.94 30.32
CA ILE A 8 -23.11 36.00 28.86
C ILE A 8 -23.41 34.60 28.33
N CYS A 9 -24.62 34.48 27.77
CA CYS A 9 -24.94 33.48 26.76
C CYS A 9 -23.95 33.66 25.59
N VAL A 10 -22.79 33.03 25.68
CA VAL A 10 -21.90 32.83 24.53
C VAL A 10 -22.60 31.79 23.66
N THR A 11 -23.32 32.32 22.68
CA THR A 11 -24.16 31.63 21.71
C THR A 11 -23.61 30.26 21.31
N TYR A 12 -24.51 29.27 21.24
CA TYR A 12 -24.25 27.91 20.77
C TYR A 12 -23.39 27.84 19.49
N ILE A 13 -23.47 28.89 18.66
CA ILE A 13 -22.71 29.10 17.42
C ILE A 13 -21.20 29.30 17.68
N GLN A 14 -20.81 30.07 18.69
CA GLN A 14 -19.40 30.25 19.05
C GLN A 14 -18.80 28.96 19.63
N CYS A 15 -19.56 28.23 20.43
CA CYS A 15 -19.13 26.93 20.97
C CYS A 15 -18.96 25.87 19.85
N GLN A 16 -19.86 25.87 18.85
CA GLN A 16 -19.74 25.06 17.63
C GLN A 16 -18.52 25.45 16.76
N GLN A 17 -18.23 26.75 16.62
CA GLN A 17 -17.06 27.22 15.88
C GLN A 17 -15.74 26.85 16.58
N GLN A 18 -15.68 26.98 17.90
CA GLN A 18 -14.51 26.58 18.70
C GLN A 18 -14.28 25.06 18.67
N GLN A 19 -15.34 24.25 18.74
CA GLN A 19 -15.25 22.80 18.51
C GLN A 19 -14.76 22.48 17.08
N ARG A 20 -15.26 23.17 16.05
CA ARG A 20 -14.79 22.97 14.66
C ARG A 20 -13.30 23.30 14.50
N GLN A 21 -12.81 24.34 15.15
CA GLN A 21 -11.38 24.70 15.13
C GLN A 21 -10.51 23.68 15.88
N SER A 22 -10.96 23.16 17.03
CA SER A 22 -10.20 22.14 17.77
C SER A 22 -10.16 20.79 17.06
N ILE A 23 -11.24 20.41 16.37
CA ILE A 23 -11.31 19.22 15.50
C ILE A 23 -10.36 19.35 14.32
N GLN A 24 -10.33 20.52 13.68
CA GLN A 24 -9.38 20.81 12.60
C GLN A 24 -7.94 20.71 13.12
N GLN A 25 -7.63 21.20 14.31
CA GLN A 25 -6.28 21.09 14.89
C GLN A 25 -5.89 19.64 15.25
N LEU A 26 -6.79 18.86 15.88
CA LEU A 26 -6.58 17.43 16.19
C LEU A 26 -6.44 16.54 14.93
N LEU A 27 -7.01 16.97 13.81
CA LEU A 27 -7.03 16.23 12.54
C LEU A 27 -6.14 16.86 11.45
N GLY A 28 -5.35 17.90 11.79
CA GLY A 28 -4.31 18.51 10.96
C GLY A 28 -4.78 19.44 9.82
N GLY A 29 -5.87 20.16 10.02
CA GLY A 29 -6.40 21.25 9.19
C GLY A 29 -7.64 20.88 8.36
N GLN A 30 -8.35 21.88 7.80
CA GLN A 30 -9.55 21.67 6.97
C GLN A 30 -9.32 20.74 5.77
N ARG A 31 -8.14 20.79 5.13
CA ARG A 31 -7.79 19.95 3.98
C ARG A 31 -7.61 18.46 4.33
N LYS A 32 -7.29 18.11 5.58
CA LYS A 32 -7.15 16.71 6.02
C LYS A 32 -8.48 16.06 6.43
N LEU A 33 -9.57 16.84 6.44
CA LEU A 33 -10.90 16.36 6.78
C LEU A 33 -11.71 15.90 5.55
N THR A 34 -11.36 16.36 4.34
CA THR A 34 -12.16 16.10 3.14
C THR A 34 -11.68 14.91 2.32
N ASP A 35 -10.40 14.54 2.41
CA ASP A 35 -9.83 13.43 1.65
C ASP A 35 -9.27 12.33 2.58
N SER A 36 -9.72 11.08 2.38
CA SER A 36 -9.26 9.90 3.12
C SER A 36 -7.80 9.58 2.84
N CYS A 37 -7.31 9.90 1.65
CA CYS A 37 -5.95 9.62 1.23
C CYS A 37 -4.95 10.57 1.88
N THR A 38 -5.20 11.87 1.80
CA THR A 38 -4.39 12.89 2.48
C THR A 38 -4.35 12.68 4.00
N TYR A 39 -5.48 12.29 4.61
CA TYR A 39 -5.54 12.00 6.05
C TYR A 39 -4.62 10.85 6.46
N LEU A 40 -4.66 9.74 5.71
CA LEU A 40 -3.91 8.52 6.05
C LEU A 40 -2.43 8.65 5.68
N GLN A 41 -2.11 9.29 4.55
CA GLN A 41 -0.74 9.49 4.09
C GLN A 41 0.06 10.44 4.98
N THR A 42 -0.55 11.47 5.58
CA THR A 42 0.17 12.48 6.37
C THR A 42 0.48 12.09 7.82
N ARG A 43 0.11 10.87 8.26
CA ARG A 43 0.45 10.37 9.59
C ARG A 43 1.91 9.92 9.63
N SER A 44 2.71 10.49 10.51
CA SER A 44 4.11 10.12 10.71
C SER A 44 4.21 8.89 11.60
N SER A 45 5.10 7.97 11.23
CA SER A 45 5.55 6.91 12.14
C SER A 45 6.33 7.56 13.29
N ILE A 46 6.11 7.11 14.52
CA ILE A 46 6.97 7.51 15.66
C ILE A 46 8.19 6.59 15.84
N TRP A 47 8.28 5.52 15.05
CA TRP A 47 9.38 4.56 15.06
C TRP A 47 10.21 4.66 13.78
N GLY A 48 11.50 4.33 13.89
CA GLY A 48 12.43 4.24 12.76
C GLY A 48 12.00 3.18 11.73
N GLU A 49 12.63 3.22 10.55
CA GLU A 49 12.33 2.27 9.47
C GLU A 49 12.44 0.82 9.97
N ASN A 50 11.45 -0.01 9.62
CA ASN A 50 11.38 -1.44 9.94
C ASN A 50 11.29 -1.83 11.43
N SER A 51 11.01 -0.88 12.34
CA SER A 51 10.77 -1.20 13.77
C SER A 51 9.29 -1.45 14.11
N SER A 52 8.44 -1.68 13.12
CA SER A 52 7.01 -1.94 13.33
C SER A 52 6.76 -3.38 13.79
N PRO A 53 5.81 -3.61 14.73
CA PRO A 53 5.33 -4.95 15.07
C PRO A 53 4.46 -5.60 13.98
N PHE A 54 4.29 -4.93 12.83
CA PHE A 54 3.57 -5.42 11.68
C PHE A 54 4.47 -5.53 10.44
N TYR A 55 4.07 -6.37 9.49
CA TYR A 55 4.75 -6.51 8.20
C TYR A 55 3.76 -6.84 7.08
N PHE A 56 4.21 -6.65 5.84
CA PHE A 56 3.49 -7.12 4.66
C PHE A 56 3.81 -8.59 4.35
N ASN A 57 2.79 -9.44 4.32
CA ASN A 57 2.85 -10.75 3.71
C ASN A 57 2.18 -10.66 2.34
N ILE A 58 2.98 -10.77 1.28
CA ILE A 58 2.52 -10.65 -0.11
C ILE A 58 2.74 -11.99 -0.80
N THR A 59 1.64 -12.57 -1.25
CA THR A 59 1.57 -13.86 -1.94
C THR A 59 1.09 -13.64 -3.37
N GLY A 60 1.75 -14.31 -4.31
CA GLY A 60 1.44 -14.24 -5.73
C GLY A 60 1.91 -15.50 -6.44
N PHE A 61 1.35 -15.77 -7.61
CA PHE A 61 1.60 -17.00 -8.35
C PHE A 61 3.06 -17.14 -8.83
N TYR A 62 3.73 -16.01 -9.07
CA TYR A 62 5.09 -15.94 -9.66
C TYR A 62 6.12 -15.34 -8.70
N GLY A 63 5.93 -15.51 -7.38
CA GLY A 63 6.88 -15.05 -6.36
C GLY A 63 7.06 -13.53 -6.35
N TYR A 64 8.21 -13.04 -6.83
CA TYR A 64 8.58 -11.61 -6.81
C TYR A 64 8.26 -10.88 -8.11
N GLN A 65 7.77 -11.59 -9.12
CA GLN A 65 7.42 -11.02 -10.41
C GLN A 65 5.96 -10.61 -10.44
N ILE A 66 5.70 -9.37 -10.85
CA ILE A 66 4.35 -8.86 -11.12
C ILE A 66 4.03 -9.13 -12.58
N ARG A 67 2.88 -9.75 -12.87
CA ARG A 67 2.43 -10.00 -14.24
C ARG A 67 1.09 -9.33 -14.49
N SER A 68 0.90 -8.80 -15.70
CA SER A 68 -0.38 -8.24 -16.11
C SER A 68 -1.51 -9.27 -15.92
N GLY A 69 -2.64 -8.82 -15.39
CA GLY A 69 -3.83 -9.64 -15.14
C GLY A 69 -3.73 -10.62 -13.95
N GLN A 70 -2.57 -10.74 -13.30
CA GLN A 70 -2.37 -11.65 -12.17
C GLN A 70 -2.39 -10.87 -10.84
N PRO A 71 -3.35 -11.16 -9.94
CA PRO A 71 -3.41 -10.45 -8.68
C PRO A 71 -2.31 -10.91 -7.71
N LEU A 72 -1.89 -9.98 -6.87
CA LEU A 72 -1.17 -10.26 -5.64
C LEU A 72 -2.13 -10.18 -4.47
N GLU A 73 -2.08 -11.13 -3.56
CA GLU A 73 -2.70 -10.97 -2.25
C GLU A 73 -1.75 -10.19 -1.36
N VAL A 74 -2.18 -9.01 -0.91
CA VAL A 74 -1.41 -8.10 -0.06
C VAL A 74 -2.03 -8.12 1.33
N THR A 75 -1.32 -8.70 2.29
CA THR A 75 -1.80 -8.81 3.67
C THR A 75 -0.91 -8.04 4.64
N ILE A 76 -1.51 -7.31 5.58
CA ILE A 76 -0.80 -6.82 6.77
C ILE A 76 -1.03 -7.84 7.89
N LYS A 77 0.07 -8.30 8.51
CA LYS A 77 0.05 -9.22 9.64
C LYS A 77 0.99 -8.72 10.75
N ARG A 78 0.73 -9.14 11.99
CA ARG A 78 1.67 -8.99 13.12
C ARG A 78 2.87 -9.93 12.95
N TRP A 79 4.07 -9.49 13.37
CA TRP A 79 5.30 -10.26 13.30
C TRP A 79 5.26 -11.54 14.12
N SER A 80 4.73 -11.46 15.34
CA SER A 80 4.71 -12.58 16.28
C SER A 80 3.28 -12.98 16.61
N SER A 81 3.05 -14.29 16.73
CA SER A 81 1.81 -14.82 17.27
C SER A 81 1.71 -14.65 18.78
N ILE A 82 2.86 -14.51 19.45
CA ILE A 82 3.04 -14.47 20.91
C ILE A 82 2.75 -13.07 21.44
N THR A 83 3.20 -12.02 20.76
CA THR A 83 2.85 -10.64 21.10
C THR A 83 1.45 -10.32 20.56
N PRO A 84 0.50 -9.87 21.39
CA PRO A 84 -0.88 -9.61 20.98
C PRO A 84 -1.05 -8.27 20.26
N ASP A 85 -0.10 -7.88 19.41
CA ASP A 85 -0.17 -6.61 18.68
C ASP A 85 -1.36 -6.64 17.71
N ASN A 86 -2.27 -5.68 17.88
CA ASN A 86 -3.45 -5.50 17.05
C ASN A 86 -3.53 -4.06 16.59
N PHE A 87 -4.19 -3.83 15.46
CA PHE A 87 -4.34 -2.48 14.92
C PHE A 87 -5.81 -2.08 14.74
N THR A 88 -6.08 -0.80 14.94
CA THR A 88 -7.44 -0.21 14.88
C THR A 88 -7.67 0.61 13.63
N ASP A 89 -6.59 1.12 13.02
CA ASP A 89 -6.65 1.83 11.75
C ASP A 89 -5.48 1.43 10.85
N PHE A 90 -5.68 1.42 9.54
CA PHE A 90 -4.62 1.10 8.59
C PHE A 90 -4.86 1.72 7.21
N PHE A 91 -3.80 1.81 6.43
CA PHE A 91 -3.80 2.26 5.05
C PHE A 91 -2.67 1.57 4.30
N MET A 92 -2.86 1.22 3.04
CA MET A 92 -1.82 0.71 2.17
C MET A 92 -2.04 1.18 0.73
N TYR A 93 -0.95 1.33 0.00
CA TYR A 93 -0.92 1.72 -1.40
C TYR A 93 0.38 1.22 -2.04
N ALA A 94 0.41 1.19 -3.37
CA ALA A 94 1.60 0.84 -4.15
C ALA A 94 2.30 2.11 -4.66
N THR A 95 3.63 2.11 -4.67
CA THR A 95 4.47 3.22 -5.15
C THR A 95 5.67 2.66 -5.94
N PRO A 96 6.24 3.38 -6.93
CA PRO A 96 7.50 2.96 -7.52
C PRO A 96 8.63 3.01 -6.47
N THR A 97 9.55 2.05 -6.49
CA THR A 97 10.75 2.17 -5.66
C THR A 97 11.66 3.23 -6.28
N ALA A 98 11.88 4.35 -5.59
CA ALA A 98 12.86 5.34 -6.04
C ALA A 98 14.27 4.71 -6.04
N PRO A 99 15.14 5.01 -7.04
CA PRO A 99 16.55 4.67 -6.95
C PRO A 99 17.13 5.28 -5.68
N ARG A 100 17.85 4.48 -4.87
CA ARG A 100 18.58 4.96 -3.69
C ARG A 100 19.54 6.07 -4.14
N GLY A 101 19.18 7.33 -3.92
CA GLY A 101 19.97 8.49 -4.35
C GLY A 101 19.15 9.70 -4.80
N ILE A 102 17.87 9.53 -5.12
CA ILE A 102 16.96 10.67 -5.36
C ILE A 102 16.18 10.91 -4.09
N ALA A 103 16.33 12.10 -3.51
CA ALA A 103 15.62 12.55 -2.32
C ALA A 103 14.14 12.18 -2.42
N GLN A 104 13.71 11.43 -1.42
CA GLN A 104 12.36 10.94 -1.16
C GLN A 104 11.24 11.81 -1.78
N MET A 105 10.61 11.29 -2.84
CA MET A 105 9.18 11.54 -3.10
C MET A 105 8.27 10.95 -2.00
N ASN A 106 8.86 10.30 -1.00
CA ASN A 106 8.19 9.67 0.14
C ASN A 106 8.49 10.49 1.42
N GLY A 107 7.76 11.57 1.68
CA GLY A 107 7.80 12.18 3.03
C GLY A 107 7.41 13.64 3.13
N GLN A 108 7.61 14.43 2.09
CA GLN A 108 7.10 15.79 2.00
C GLN A 108 6.32 15.91 0.69
N GLY A 109 5.03 15.59 0.76
CA GLY A 109 4.14 15.79 -0.38
C GLY A 109 4.13 17.26 -0.74
N VAL A 110 4.88 17.61 -1.79
CA VAL A 110 4.62 18.82 -2.56
C VAL A 110 3.17 18.69 -3.02
N PRO A 111 2.27 19.60 -2.62
CA PRO A 111 0.87 19.54 -3.05
C PRO A 111 0.83 19.66 -4.58
N GLY A 112 0.45 18.58 -5.28
CA GLY A 112 0.28 18.60 -6.74
C GLY A 112 1.13 17.62 -7.55
N MET A 113 2.01 16.83 -6.94
CA MET A 113 2.66 15.72 -7.67
C MET A 113 1.68 14.55 -7.83
N PRO A 114 1.38 14.09 -9.06
CA PRO A 114 0.43 13.02 -9.29
C PRO A 114 0.95 11.71 -8.69
N VAL A 115 0.24 11.16 -7.71
CA VAL A 115 0.45 9.78 -7.27
C VAL A 115 0.24 8.89 -8.50
N LEU A 116 1.24 8.10 -8.87
CA LEU A 116 1.14 7.18 -10.00
C LEU A 116 0.14 6.07 -9.64
N TYR A 117 -0.94 5.96 -10.40
CA TYR A 117 -1.88 4.86 -10.30
C TYR A 117 -1.23 3.54 -10.76
N LEU A 118 -0.67 2.77 -9.84
CA LEU A 118 0.03 1.52 -10.18
C LEU A 118 -0.89 0.30 -10.20
N GLY A 119 -2.04 0.32 -9.54
CA GLY A 119 -2.90 -0.86 -9.53
C GLY A 119 -4.21 -0.66 -8.82
N VAL A 120 -5.01 -1.72 -8.83
CA VAL A 120 -6.38 -1.72 -8.31
C VAL A 120 -6.49 -2.68 -7.15
N PHE A 121 -6.89 -2.18 -6.00
CA PHE A 121 -7.25 -2.97 -4.84
C PHE A 121 -8.70 -3.47 -4.96
N LYS A 122 -8.87 -4.79 -5.01
CA LYS A 122 -10.16 -5.46 -4.95
C LYS A 122 -10.34 -6.11 -3.58
N LEU A 123 -11.43 -5.71 -2.91
CA LEU A 123 -11.78 -6.18 -1.58
C LEU A 123 -12.09 -7.68 -1.61
N VAL A 124 -11.58 -8.41 -0.63
CA VAL A 124 -11.86 -9.84 -0.45
C VAL A 124 -12.85 -9.99 0.71
N PRO A 125 -14.12 -10.37 0.44
CA PRO A 125 -15.20 -10.32 1.42
C PRO A 125 -15.01 -11.03 2.78
N PRO A 126 -14.20 -12.11 2.93
CA PRO A 126 -13.87 -12.63 4.27
C PRO A 126 -12.71 -11.92 4.98
N TYR A 127 -11.80 -11.26 4.26
CA TYR A 127 -10.52 -10.79 4.83
C TYR A 127 -10.37 -9.27 4.95
N ASN A 128 -11.33 -8.52 4.40
CA ASN A 128 -11.26 -7.06 4.42
C ASN A 128 -11.33 -6.50 5.86
N THR A 129 -11.86 -7.25 6.84
CA THR A 129 -11.98 -6.88 8.27
C THR A 129 -12.43 -5.43 8.52
N GLY A 130 -13.35 -4.92 7.69
CA GLY A 130 -13.85 -3.53 7.79
C GLY A 130 -12.99 -2.47 7.06
N GLY A 131 -11.98 -2.91 6.33
CA GLY A 131 -11.26 -2.15 5.32
C GLY A 131 -12.11 -1.87 4.09
N ARG A 132 -11.75 -0.80 3.38
CA ARG A 132 -12.43 -0.27 2.20
C ARG A 132 -11.38 0.19 1.21
N GLY A 133 -11.74 0.15 -0.08
CA GLY A 133 -10.93 0.76 -1.12
C GLY A 133 -11.12 2.28 -1.12
N PHE A 134 -10.06 2.99 -1.45
CA PHE A 134 -10.04 4.43 -1.66
C PHE A 134 -9.47 4.75 -3.03
N THR A 135 -9.90 5.89 -3.56
CA THR A 135 -9.40 6.47 -4.80
C THR A 135 -8.71 7.78 -4.44
N CYS A 136 -7.38 7.76 -4.44
CA CYS A 136 -6.49 8.84 -4.04
C CYS A 136 -5.99 9.64 -5.24
N ASP A 137 -5.67 8.97 -6.35
CA ASP A 137 -5.44 9.58 -7.66
C ASP A 137 -6.80 9.78 -8.35
N PRO A 138 -7.19 11.02 -8.72
CA PRO A 138 -8.42 11.28 -9.48
C PRO A 138 -8.47 10.58 -10.85
N ARG A 139 -7.34 10.10 -11.37
CA ARG A 139 -7.24 9.37 -12.65
C ARG A 139 -7.33 7.85 -12.49
N ALA A 140 -7.38 7.34 -11.26
CA ALA A 140 -7.47 5.92 -11.01
C ALA A 140 -8.84 5.38 -11.48
N ILE A 141 -8.80 4.27 -12.21
CA ILE A 141 -10.00 3.58 -12.76
C ILE A 141 -10.66 2.69 -11.67
N GLY A 142 -10.15 2.73 -10.45
CA GLY A 142 -10.67 1.98 -9.30
C GLY A 142 -9.98 2.40 -8.01
N TYR A 143 -10.02 1.53 -7.01
CA TYR A 143 -9.36 1.80 -5.73
C TYR A 143 -7.85 1.65 -5.87
N ASP A 144 -7.10 2.74 -5.75
CA ASP A 144 -5.64 2.79 -5.80
C ASP A 144 -4.99 2.74 -4.42
N ALA A 145 -5.81 2.73 -3.37
CA ALA A 145 -5.41 2.45 -2.01
C ALA A 145 -6.46 1.62 -1.27
N PHE A 146 -6.03 1.00 -0.17
CA PHE A 146 -6.89 0.18 0.69
C PHE A 146 -6.61 0.51 2.16
N GLY A 147 -7.64 0.61 2.98
CA GLY A 147 -7.45 0.94 4.39
C GLY A 147 -8.75 0.93 5.18
N SER A 148 -8.68 1.22 6.46
CA SER A 148 -9.84 1.53 7.27
C SER A 148 -10.01 3.05 7.43
N VAL A 149 -11.27 3.48 7.46
CA VAL A 149 -11.65 4.84 7.85
C VAL A 149 -12.56 4.83 9.07
N GLU A 150 -12.66 3.69 9.76
CA GLU A 150 -13.60 3.53 10.85
C GLU A 150 -13.22 4.40 12.04
N GLU A 151 -11.95 4.38 12.45
CA GLU A 151 -11.50 5.20 13.57
C GLU A 151 -11.63 6.70 13.26
N ARG A 152 -11.20 7.12 12.06
CA ARG A 152 -11.42 8.49 11.56
C ARG A 152 -12.90 8.87 11.58
N ARG A 153 -13.80 8.00 11.09
CA ARG A 153 -15.24 8.26 11.06
C ARG A 153 -15.80 8.40 12.47
N ILE A 154 -15.39 7.54 13.41
CA ILE A 154 -15.80 7.63 14.81
C ILE A 154 -15.32 8.97 15.41
N LEU A 155 -14.07 9.35 15.19
CA LEU A 155 -13.51 10.62 15.68
C LEU A 155 -14.27 11.83 15.14
N ILE A 156 -14.48 11.90 13.82
CA ILE A 156 -15.24 13.00 13.20
C ILE A 156 -16.67 13.04 13.75
N LYS A 157 -17.33 11.89 13.87
CA LYS A 157 -18.73 11.82 14.32
C LYS A 157 -18.90 12.14 15.80
N ARG A 158 -17.99 11.73 16.68
CA ARG A 158 -17.98 12.16 18.09
C ARG A 158 -17.90 13.67 18.21
N ALA A 159 -17.13 14.30 17.34
CA ALA A 159 -16.87 15.71 17.42
C ALA A 159 -17.96 16.57 16.73
N MET A 160 -18.58 16.07 15.66
CA MET A 160 -19.72 16.70 14.98
C MET A 160 -21.06 16.47 15.71
N GLU A 161 -21.19 15.34 16.40
CA GLU A 161 -22.43 14.92 17.08
C GLU A 161 -22.14 14.57 18.57
N PRO A 162 -21.62 15.52 19.38
CA PRO A 162 -21.13 15.25 20.74
C PRO A 162 -22.20 14.83 21.74
N ASN A 163 -23.48 15.01 21.41
CA ASN A 163 -24.58 14.62 22.29
C ASN A 163 -25.13 13.22 21.97
N LYS A 164 -24.64 12.53 20.93
CA LYS A 164 -25.10 11.19 20.58
C LYS A 164 -24.31 10.11 21.33
N PRO A 165 -24.93 9.35 22.26
CA PRO A 165 -24.23 8.32 23.03
C PRO A 165 -23.61 7.21 22.16
N TYR A 166 -24.24 6.94 21.01
CA TYR A 166 -23.75 5.95 20.05
C TYR A 166 -22.29 6.18 19.64
N TRP A 167 -21.92 7.42 19.29
CA TRP A 167 -20.57 7.71 18.81
C TRP A 167 -19.54 7.68 19.94
N HIS A 168 -19.93 8.08 21.16
CA HIS A 168 -19.07 7.99 22.35
C HIS A 168 -18.73 6.54 22.72
N ASN A 169 -19.72 5.66 22.67
CA ASN A 169 -19.54 4.26 23.07
C ASN A 169 -18.94 3.40 21.96
N ARG A 170 -19.03 3.82 20.69
CA ARG A 170 -18.49 3.07 19.56
C ARG A 170 -16.96 3.05 19.60
N LYS A 171 -16.36 1.86 19.63
CA LYS A 171 -14.92 1.64 19.49
C LYS A 171 -14.57 1.22 18.04
N PRO A 172 -13.40 1.57 17.51
CA PRO A 172 -12.94 1.06 16.23
C PRO A 172 -12.72 -0.45 16.33
N TYR A 173 -12.91 -1.16 15.21
CA TYR A 173 -12.67 -2.60 15.17
C TYR A 173 -11.17 -2.91 15.35
N VAL A 174 -10.85 -3.88 16.21
CA VAL A 174 -9.49 -4.32 16.49
C VAL A 174 -9.13 -5.47 15.56
N ARG A 175 -8.00 -5.36 14.84
CA ARG A 175 -7.61 -6.29 13.78
C ARG A 175 -6.28 -6.96 14.10
N LYS A 176 -6.21 -8.26 13.82
CA LYS A 176 -4.97 -9.05 13.81
C LYS A 176 -4.33 -9.10 12.42
N TYR A 177 -5.16 -8.97 11.39
CA TYR A 177 -4.74 -8.96 10.00
C TYR A 177 -5.79 -8.29 9.11
N THR A 178 -5.37 -7.93 7.90
CA THR A 178 -6.24 -7.45 6.81
C THR A 178 -5.61 -7.84 5.48
N SER A 179 -6.41 -8.34 4.54
CA SER A 179 -5.95 -8.79 3.23
C SER A 179 -6.80 -8.20 2.10
N VAL A 180 -6.17 -7.97 0.96
CA VAL A 180 -6.78 -7.41 -0.24
C VAL A 180 -6.08 -7.96 -1.48
N LEU A 181 -6.81 -8.15 -2.57
CA LEU A 181 -6.19 -8.47 -3.85
C LEU A 181 -5.79 -7.18 -4.54
N TRP A 182 -4.57 -7.13 -5.05
CA TRP A 182 -4.07 -6.02 -5.83
C TRP A 182 -3.79 -6.49 -7.26
N PHE A 183 -4.39 -5.81 -8.24
CA PHE A 183 -4.19 -6.07 -9.66
C PHE A 183 -3.28 -4.99 -10.26
N PRO A 184 -2.17 -5.35 -10.93
CA PRO A 184 -1.34 -4.37 -11.60
C PRO A 184 -2.08 -3.72 -12.76
N THR A 185 -1.87 -2.42 -12.94
CA THR A 185 -2.27 -1.68 -14.14
C THR A 185 -1.14 -1.68 -15.18
N GLU A 186 -1.42 -1.21 -16.39
CA GLU A 186 -0.38 -0.99 -17.40
C GLU A 186 0.74 -0.05 -16.90
N MET A 187 0.41 0.97 -16.10
CA MET A 187 1.41 1.85 -15.49
C MET A 187 2.33 1.10 -14.52
N ALA A 188 1.81 0.16 -13.74
CA ALA A 188 2.66 -0.72 -12.92
C ALA A 188 3.62 -1.55 -13.76
N MET A 189 3.19 -2.01 -14.94
CA MET A 189 4.05 -2.82 -15.79
C MET A 189 5.22 -2.03 -16.39
N ASN A 190 5.14 -0.70 -16.39
CA ASN A 190 6.12 0.20 -16.99
C ASN A 190 7.08 0.85 -15.98
N VAL A 191 6.97 0.53 -14.69
CA VAL A 191 7.92 1.05 -13.68
C VAL A 191 9.04 0.02 -13.39
N PRO A 192 10.27 0.46 -13.04
CA PRO A 192 11.38 -0.48 -12.79
C PRO A 192 11.11 -1.45 -11.64
N SER A 193 10.46 -0.96 -10.57
CA SER A 193 10.06 -1.79 -9.44
C SER A 193 8.96 -1.09 -8.63
N ILE A 194 8.20 -1.91 -7.91
CA ILE A 194 7.04 -1.51 -7.11
C ILE A 194 7.27 -1.91 -5.66
N GLN A 195 6.91 -1.03 -4.74
CA GLN A 195 6.89 -1.30 -3.31
C GLN A 195 5.50 -0.96 -2.76
N PHE A 196 5.01 -1.76 -1.82
CA PHE A 196 3.81 -1.46 -1.04
C PHE A 196 4.23 -0.71 0.22
N ILE A 197 3.58 0.42 0.45
CA ILE A 197 3.72 1.19 1.70
C ILE A 197 2.43 1.01 2.47
N GLY A 198 2.56 0.76 3.77
CA GLY A 198 1.46 0.64 4.71
C GLY A 198 1.67 1.52 5.91
N LYS A 199 0.58 2.07 6.45
CA LYS A 199 0.54 2.76 7.73
C LYS A 199 -0.47 2.08 8.61
N VAL A 200 -0.09 1.77 9.84
CA VAL A 200 -0.89 0.97 10.78
C VAL A 200 -0.92 1.69 12.12
N LYS A 201 -2.10 1.78 12.73
CA LYS A 201 -2.28 2.36 14.06
C LYS A 201 -2.46 1.25 15.10
N SER A 202 -1.52 1.17 16.05
CA SER A 202 -1.55 0.28 17.21
C SER A 202 -1.22 1.08 18.46
N ASP A 203 -1.88 0.79 19.58
CA ASP A 203 -1.57 1.39 20.90
C ASP A 203 -1.48 2.93 20.88
N GLY A 204 -2.33 3.57 20.08
CA GLY A 204 -2.37 5.04 19.92
C GLY A 204 -1.34 5.62 18.94
N HIS A 205 -0.39 4.81 18.47
CA HIS A 205 0.74 5.22 17.64
C HIS A 205 0.61 4.74 16.20
N TRP A 206 1.13 5.53 15.27
CA TRP A 206 1.24 5.13 13.86
C TRP A 206 2.60 4.50 13.60
N TYR A 207 2.59 3.45 12.80
CA TYR A 207 3.75 2.71 12.32
C TYR A 207 3.72 2.70 10.80
N GLU A 208 4.87 2.93 10.17
CA GLU A 208 5.03 2.72 8.73
C GLU A 208 5.67 1.35 8.47
N ILE A 209 5.10 0.62 7.53
CA ILE A 209 5.60 -0.67 7.05
C ILE A 209 5.84 -0.57 5.55
N LYS A 210 6.94 -1.15 5.09
CA LYS A 210 7.31 -1.18 3.67
C LYS A 210 7.49 -2.64 3.27
N SER A 211 6.94 -3.03 2.13
CA SER A 211 7.24 -4.35 1.58
C SER A 211 8.66 -4.36 1.00
N ARG A 212 9.14 -5.56 0.65
CA ARG A 212 10.20 -5.66 -0.36
C ARG A 212 9.76 -5.06 -1.70
N SER A 213 10.71 -4.79 -2.58
CA SER A 213 10.44 -4.40 -3.96
C SER A 213 10.06 -5.61 -4.82
N PHE A 214 9.12 -5.38 -5.73
CA PHE A 214 8.65 -6.33 -6.74
C PHE A 214 8.98 -5.79 -8.13
N VAL A 215 9.28 -6.66 -9.07
CA VAL A 215 9.68 -6.25 -10.42
C VAL A 215 8.62 -6.71 -11.41
N PRO A 216 8.11 -5.81 -12.28
CA PRO A 216 7.27 -6.23 -13.39
C PRO A 216 7.98 -7.24 -14.28
N TYR A 217 7.28 -8.30 -14.63
CA TYR A 217 7.77 -9.28 -15.59
C TYR A 217 7.75 -8.64 -16.99
N ILE A 218 8.94 -8.56 -17.59
CA ILE A 218 9.11 -8.23 -19.00
C ILE A 218 9.31 -9.57 -19.71
N PRO A 219 8.39 -9.98 -20.61
CA PRO A 219 8.59 -11.18 -21.39
C PRO A 219 9.87 -11.05 -22.22
N PRO A 220 10.68 -12.11 -22.35
CA PRO A 220 11.83 -12.08 -23.25
C PRO A 220 11.34 -11.81 -24.67
N ASP A 221 12.13 -11.07 -25.44
CA ASP A 221 11.83 -10.80 -26.85
C ASP A 221 11.64 -12.14 -27.59
N PRO A 222 10.48 -12.38 -28.23
CA PRO A 222 10.24 -13.58 -29.02
C PRO A 222 11.36 -13.86 -30.02
N MET A 223 11.93 -12.81 -30.62
CA MET A 223 13.02 -12.94 -31.59
C MET A 223 14.30 -13.44 -30.93
N SER A 224 14.64 -12.94 -29.73
CA SER A 224 15.82 -13.41 -28.98
C SER A 224 15.75 -14.90 -28.62
N THR A 225 14.54 -15.42 -28.38
CA THR A 225 14.29 -16.83 -28.08
C THR A 225 14.41 -17.70 -29.34
N MET A 226 14.02 -17.16 -30.50
CA MET A 226 14.17 -17.81 -31.79
C MET A 226 15.63 -17.88 -32.26
N TYR A 227 16.42 -16.81 -32.07
CA TYR A 227 17.84 -16.80 -32.42
C TYR A 227 18.70 -17.70 -31.51
N SER A 228 18.37 -17.79 -30.22
CA SER A 228 19.07 -18.70 -29.30
C SER A 228 18.78 -20.17 -29.58
N SER A 229 17.55 -20.51 -29.97
CA SER A 229 17.21 -21.88 -30.41
C SER A 229 17.84 -22.23 -31.77
N LEU A 230 17.84 -21.30 -32.74
CA LEU A 230 18.52 -21.52 -34.03
C LEU A 230 20.04 -21.67 -33.88
N SER A 231 20.68 -20.88 -33.02
CA SER A 231 22.12 -21.00 -32.79
C SER A 231 22.50 -22.30 -32.08
N GLN A 232 21.69 -22.79 -31.13
CA GLN A 232 21.86 -24.11 -30.50
C GLN A 232 21.68 -25.26 -31.50
N VAL A 233 20.70 -25.19 -32.39
CA VAL A 233 20.53 -26.20 -33.45
C VAL A 233 21.72 -26.18 -34.41
N SER A 234 22.24 -25.00 -34.74
CA SER A 234 23.43 -24.88 -35.60
C SER A 234 24.68 -25.48 -34.96
N SER A 235 24.92 -25.25 -33.66
CA SER A 235 26.08 -25.78 -32.96
C SER A 235 25.98 -27.29 -32.75
N MET A 236 24.79 -27.81 -32.47
CA MET A 236 24.55 -29.24 -32.36
C MET A 236 24.75 -29.97 -33.70
N SER A 237 24.33 -29.35 -34.82
CA SER A 237 24.56 -29.90 -36.16
C SER A 237 26.04 -29.91 -36.56
N GLN A 238 26.81 -28.90 -36.14
CA GLN A 238 28.25 -28.86 -36.38
C GLN A 238 29.00 -29.90 -35.54
N ASN A 239 28.60 -30.07 -34.28
CA ASN A 239 29.18 -31.09 -33.39
C ASN A 239 28.87 -32.51 -33.87
N MET A 240 27.64 -32.78 -34.33
CA MET A 240 27.28 -34.07 -34.95
C MET A 240 28.16 -34.41 -36.15
N ARG A 241 28.37 -33.45 -37.06
CA ARG A 241 29.27 -33.64 -38.22
C ARG A 241 30.75 -33.79 -37.84
N GLN A 242 31.16 -33.33 -36.67
CA GLN A 242 32.51 -33.58 -36.17
C GLN A 242 32.62 -35.00 -35.59
N PHE A 243 31.61 -35.45 -34.86
CA PHE A 243 31.57 -36.83 -34.36
C PHE A 243 31.48 -37.86 -35.50
N GLU A 244 30.69 -37.61 -36.54
CA GLU A 244 30.63 -38.47 -37.73
C GLU A 244 32.01 -38.59 -38.40
N ARG A 245 32.70 -37.47 -38.61
CA ARG A 245 34.05 -37.47 -39.21
C ARG A 245 35.10 -38.17 -38.33
N GLN A 246 34.98 -38.09 -37.00
CA GLN A 246 35.86 -38.81 -36.09
C GLN A 246 35.57 -40.32 -36.09
N ALA A 247 34.31 -40.72 -36.19
CA ALA A 247 33.91 -42.12 -36.31
C ALA A 247 34.40 -42.73 -37.63
N ASP A 248 34.20 -42.02 -38.75
CA ASP A 248 34.65 -42.47 -40.08
C ASP A 248 36.19 -42.63 -40.14
N ALA A 249 36.93 -41.68 -39.55
CA ALA A 249 38.39 -41.74 -39.46
C ALA A 249 38.88 -42.90 -38.58
N ALA A 250 38.16 -43.24 -37.50
CA ALA A 250 38.50 -44.37 -36.64
C ALA A 250 38.24 -45.72 -37.34
N THR A 251 37.21 -45.82 -38.17
CA THR A 251 36.93 -47.03 -38.96
C THR A 251 37.87 -47.24 -40.14
N ALA A 252 38.43 -46.16 -40.71
CA ALA A 252 39.41 -46.24 -41.80
C ALA A 252 40.84 -46.59 -41.34
N ALA A 253 41.09 -46.62 -40.02
CA ALA A 253 42.37 -46.95 -39.41
C ALA A 253 42.47 -48.42 -38.92
N LEU A 254 41.44 -49.22 -39.18
CA LEU A 254 41.38 -50.68 -38.97
C LEU A 254 41.52 -51.41 -40.31
#